data_AF-I3CSN7-F1
#
_entry.id   AF-I3CSN7-F1
#
_cell.length_a   1.000
_cell.length_b   1.000
_cell.length_c   1.000
_cell.angle_alpha   90.00
_cell.angle_beta   90.00
_cell.angle_gamma   90.00
#
_symmetry.space_group_name_H-M   'P 1'
#
loop_
_entity.id
_entity.type
_entity.pdbx_description
1 polymer ?
#
loop_
_entity_poly.entity_id
_entity_poly.type
_entity_poly.pdbx_seq_one_letter_code
_entity_poly.pdbx_strand_id
1 'polypeptide(L)'
;MSKILVQQAKVRTNTIKDSVCKIDVPVVKFSDLWDNYVSGAPFKPGPEDKGDYSNQCALRVSATFHKVGIQMRSFSQKTVKPMPGAKALGRVMMDGKPAAVRAYELGEWLKLQPFCGLPKQPEDITGKDWESKVKGRTGIIMFHAYWTREGQTAANASGGHIDLWNGSRLTNNGIAGTLETFARFSLGIHRPWPHFYSDLRASKLILFFEVK
;
A
#
# COMPACT_ATOMS: atom_id res chain seq x y z
N MET A 1 18.44 1.23 -15.91
CA MET A 1 18.41 0.87 -14.48
C MET A 1 18.00 2.11 -13.70
N SER A 2 16.90 2.07 -12.94
CA SER A 2 16.48 3.19 -12.08
C SER A 2 17.51 3.36 -10.95
N LYS A 3 17.91 4.60 -10.67
CA LYS A 3 18.84 4.95 -9.59
C LYS A 3 18.16 4.62 -8.26
N ILE A 4 18.73 3.72 -7.46
CA ILE A 4 18.22 3.42 -6.11
C ILE A 4 18.30 4.72 -5.29
N LEU A 5 17.16 5.17 -4.74
CA LEU A 5 17.12 6.37 -3.91
C LEU A 5 17.72 6.04 -2.54
N VAL A 6 18.54 6.96 -2.03
CA VAL A 6 19.07 6.85 -0.67
C VAL A 6 18.15 7.63 0.26
N GLN A 7 17.14 6.95 0.82
CA GLN A 7 16.21 7.49 1.82
C GLN A 7 16.78 7.38 3.25
N GLN A 8 18.09 7.60 3.41
CA GLN A 8 18.78 7.53 4.71
C GLN A 8 19.94 8.53 4.74
N ALA A 9 20.20 9.12 5.90
CA ALA A 9 21.33 10.00 6.11
C ALA A 9 22.03 9.64 7.43
N LYS A 10 23.37 9.63 7.41
CA LYS A 10 24.17 9.51 8.63
C LYS A 10 24.40 10.92 9.16
N VAL A 11 23.95 11.18 10.38
CA VAL A 11 24.10 12.47 11.05
C VAL A 11 25.09 12.32 12.20
N ARG A 12 26.06 13.23 12.29
CA ARG A 12 26.96 13.32 13.43
C ARG A 12 26.27 14.12 14.54
N THR A 13 26.09 13.51 15.71
CA THR A 13 25.56 14.19 16.90
C THR A 13 26.65 14.98 17.62
N ASN A 14 26.24 15.95 18.44
CA ASN A 14 27.12 16.76 19.29
C ASN A 14 26.38 17.15 20.58
N THR A 15 27.10 17.73 21.55
CA THR A 15 26.56 18.11 22.88
C THR A 15 25.97 19.52 22.92
N ILE A 16 25.94 20.25 21.79
CA ILE A 16 25.41 21.61 21.72
C ILE A 16 23.88 21.53 21.66
N LYS A 17 23.26 22.10 22.69
CA LYS A 17 21.80 22.23 22.80
C LYS A 17 21.25 22.98 21.59
N ASP A 18 20.11 22.51 21.07
CA ASP A 18 19.38 23.11 19.94
C ASP A 18 20.19 23.19 18.63
N SER A 19 21.24 22.36 18.47
CA SER A 19 22.00 22.28 17.22
C SER A 19 21.14 21.74 16.07
N VAL A 20 21.23 22.41 14.92
CA VAL A 20 20.48 22.05 13.71
C VAL A 20 21.40 21.41 12.70
N CYS A 21 21.01 20.24 12.18
CA CYS A 21 21.66 19.61 11.03
C CYS A 21 20.71 19.63 9.84
N LYS A 22 21.12 20.28 8.75
CA LYS A 22 20.41 20.21 7.48
C LYS A 22 20.81 18.93 6.75
N ILE A 23 19.80 18.20 6.28
CA ILE A 23 19.97 16.97 5.51
C ILE A 23 19.19 17.13 4.22
N ASP A 24 19.87 16.95 3.09
CA ASP A 24 19.22 16.91 1.78
C ASP A 24 18.94 15.45 1.42
N VAL A 25 17.65 15.09 1.40
CA VAL A 25 17.18 13.74 1.04
C VAL A 25 16.44 13.82 -0.30
N PRO A 26 16.74 12.95 -1.28
CA PRO A 26 16.01 12.91 -2.54
C PRO A 26 14.51 12.71 -2.31
N VAL A 27 13.67 13.48 -2.99
CA VAL A 27 12.22 13.26 -2.99
C VAL A 27 11.92 12.02 -3.83
N VAL A 28 11.14 11.09 -3.28
CA VAL A 28 10.58 9.95 -4.02
C VAL A 28 9.49 10.47 -4.94
N LYS A 29 9.64 10.27 -6.25
CA LYS A 29 8.63 10.63 -7.24
C LYS A 29 7.70 9.46 -7.52
N PHE A 30 6.53 9.75 -8.07
CA PHE A 30 5.61 8.70 -8.49
C PHE A 30 6.21 7.80 -9.57
N SER A 31 6.95 8.39 -10.52
CA SER A 31 7.67 7.64 -11.55
C SER A 31 8.63 6.62 -10.95
N ASP A 32 9.31 6.95 -9.84
CA ASP A 32 10.23 6.03 -9.18
C ASP A 32 9.48 4.79 -8.69
N LEU A 33 8.28 4.96 -8.13
CA LEU A 33 7.43 3.86 -7.67
C LEU A 33 6.83 3.08 -8.84
N TRP A 34 6.28 3.78 -9.83
CA TRP A 34 5.56 3.18 -10.95
C TRP A 34 6.48 2.34 -11.85
N ASP A 35 7.62 2.89 -12.25
CA ASP A 35 8.57 2.22 -13.15
C ASP A 35 9.27 1.02 -12.48
N ASN A 36 9.29 1.02 -11.14
CA ASN A 36 9.88 -0.06 -10.37
C ASN A 36 8.86 -1.04 -9.78
N TYR A 37 7.55 -0.87 -10.05
CA TYR A 37 6.52 -1.67 -9.42
C TYR A 37 6.78 -3.18 -9.55
N VAL A 38 6.74 -3.87 -8.42
CA VAL A 38 6.99 -5.31 -8.35
C VAL A 38 5.69 -6.07 -8.60
N SER A 39 5.64 -6.79 -9.71
CA SER A 39 4.52 -7.67 -10.08
C SER A 39 4.72 -9.10 -9.56
N GLY A 40 3.69 -9.95 -9.71
CA GLY A 40 3.75 -11.35 -9.29
C GLY A 40 3.56 -11.58 -7.79
N ALA A 41 4.18 -12.62 -7.24
CA ALA A 41 4.15 -12.96 -5.81
C ALA A 41 5.56 -12.77 -5.22
N PRO A 42 5.89 -11.56 -4.73
CA PRO A 42 7.25 -11.25 -4.26
C PRO A 42 7.63 -11.99 -2.98
N PHE A 43 6.65 -12.42 -2.18
CA PHE A 43 6.88 -13.20 -0.98
C PHE A 43 6.44 -14.65 -1.20
N LYS A 44 7.33 -15.58 -0.85
CA LYS A 44 7.03 -17.01 -0.83
C LYS A 44 7.08 -17.47 0.62
N PRO A 45 5.94 -17.82 1.24
CA PRO A 45 5.93 -18.32 2.60
C PRO A 45 6.77 -19.59 2.71
N GLY A 46 7.49 -19.74 3.82
CA GLY A 46 8.18 -20.99 4.13
C GLY A 46 7.19 -22.10 4.51
N PRO A 47 7.61 -23.38 4.53
CA PRO A 47 6.74 -24.51 4.84
C PRO A 47 6.04 -24.41 6.20
N GLU A 48 6.66 -23.74 7.17
CA GLU A 48 6.17 -23.53 8.54
C GLU A 48 5.24 -22.31 8.67
N ASP A 49 5.16 -21.46 7.65
CA ASP A 49 4.40 -20.21 7.71
C ASP A 49 2.92 -20.46 7.45
N LYS A 50 2.11 -20.28 8.51
CA LYS A 50 0.66 -20.49 8.50
C LYS A 50 -0.13 -19.24 8.14
N GLY A 51 0.54 -18.17 7.69
CA GLY A 51 -0.12 -16.95 7.24
C GLY A 51 -0.90 -17.14 5.94
N ASP A 52 -1.98 -16.38 5.78
CA ASP A 52 -2.68 -16.29 4.49
C ASP A 52 -2.02 -15.23 3.60
N TYR A 53 -1.38 -15.69 2.54
CA TYR A 53 -0.69 -14.88 1.53
C TYR A 53 -1.33 -14.95 0.14
N SER A 54 -2.60 -15.37 0.06
CA SER A 54 -3.37 -15.41 -1.19
C SER A 54 -3.41 -14.06 -1.89
N ASN A 55 -3.44 -12.98 -1.11
CA ASN A 55 -3.44 -11.60 -1.59
C ASN A 55 -2.17 -10.86 -1.17
N GLN A 56 -1.29 -10.59 -2.13
CA GLN A 56 0.02 -9.96 -1.89
C GLN A 56 0.11 -8.48 -2.30
N CYS A 57 -1.00 -7.75 -2.38
CA CYS A 57 -1.00 -6.34 -2.80
C CYS A 57 -0.08 -5.45 -1.94
N ALA A 58 -0.18 -5.55 -0.61
CA ALA A 58 0.69 -4.82 0.31
C ALA A 58 2.17 -5.26 0.21
N LEU A 59 2.41 -6.55 -0.08
CA LEU A 59 3.75 -7.08 -0.28
C LEU A 59 4.38 -6.58 -1.58
N ARG A 60 3.61 -6.42 -2.67
CA ARG A 60 4.06 -5.79 -3.92
C ARG A 60 4.46 -4.34 -3.73
N VAL A 61 3.63 -3.57 -3.03
CA VAL A 61 3.96 -2.17 -2.70
C VAL A 61 5.20 -2.12 -1.78
N SER A 62 5.30 -3.01 -0.79
CA SER A 62 6.48 -3.12 0.09
C SER A 62 7.76 -3.48 -0.68
N ALA A 63 7.69 -4.45 -1.60
CA ALA A 63 8.81 -4.83 -2.46
C ALA A 63 9.22 -3.70 -3.41
N THR A 64 8.23 -2.94 -3.92
CA THR A 64 8.47 -1.74 -4.72
C THR A 64 9.22 -0.68 -3.91
N PHE A 65 8.79 -0.43 -2.67
CA PHE A 65 9.51 0.43 -1.73
C PHE A 65 10.94 -0.03 -1.51
N HIS A 66 11.16 -1.33 -1.28
CA HIS A 66 12.51 -1.87 -1.10
C HIS A 66 13.40 -1.68 -2.32
N LYS A 67 12.83 -1.80 -3.53
CA LYS A 67 13.53 -1.63 -4.81
C LYS A 67 13.95 -0.18 -5.06
N VAL A 68 13.14 0.79 -4.64
CA VAL A 68 13.49 2.22 -4.74
C VAL A 68 14.31 2.73 -3.54
N GLY A 69 14.60 1.88 -2.56
CA GLY A 69 15.48 2.21 -1.41
C GLY A 69 14.76 2.63 -0.13
N ILE A 70 13.43 2.54 -0.08
CA ILE A 70 12.63 2.71 1.13
C ILE A 70 12.65 1.39 1.92
N GLN A 71 13.34 1.36 3.05
CA GLN A 71 13.61 0.10 3.79
C GLN A 71 12.51 -0.33 4.77
N MET A 72 11.50 0.51 4.98
CA MET A 72 10.37 0.22 5.89
C MET A 72 10.78 -0.13 7.34
N ARG A 73 11.94 0.35 7.83
CA ARG A 73 12.47 0.01 9.17
C ARG A 73 11.52 0.33 10.32
N SER A 74 10.75 1.40 10.19
CA SER A 74 9.77 1.79 11.20
C SER A 74 8.54 0.88 11.21
N PHE A 75 8.24 0.12 10.14
CA PHE A 75 7.09 -0.79 10.11
C PHE A 75 7.22 -1.91 11.15
N SER A 76 6.66 -1.65 12.32
CA SER A 76 6.76 -2.46 13.53
C SER A 76 5.61 -2.14 14.48
N GLN A 77 5.33 -3.05 15.43
CA GLN A 77 4.28 -2.83 16.44
C GLN A 77 4.54 -1.62 17.35
N LYS A 78 5.76 -1.06 17.35
CA LYS A 78 6.10 0.17 18.09
C LYS A 78 5.51 1.42 17.45
N THR A 79 5.27 1.42 16.14
CA THR A 79 4.78 2.60 15.41
C THR A 79 3.46 2.37 14.70
N VAL A 80 3.11 1.12 14.38
CA VAL A 80 1.87 0.75 13.70
C VAL A 80 1.13 -0.25 14.56
N LYS A 81 -0.11 0.07 14.92
CA LYS A 81 -0.98 -0.86 15.64
C LYS A 81 -1.49 -1.96 14.70
N PRO A 82 -1.68 -3.19 15.18
CA PRO A 82 -2.37 -4.21 14.41
C PRO A 82 -3.75 -3.71 13.96
N MET A 83 -4.16 -4.12 12.76
CA MET A 83 -5.51 -3.88 12.25
C MET A 83 -6.57 -4.31 13.29
N PRO A 84 -7.71 -3.60 13.41
CA PRO A 84 -8.79 -4.01 14.30
C PRO A 84 -9.16 -5.49 14.15
N GLY A 85 -9.23 -6.20 15.28
CA GLY A 85 -9.49 -7.64 15.31
C GLY A 85 -8.26 -8.54 15.09
N ALA A 86 -7.11 -8.00 14.70
CA ALA A 86 -5.88 -8.77 14.59
C ALA A 86 -5.08 -8.80 15.90
N LYS A 87 -4.55 -9.97 16.27
CA LYS A 87 -3.71 -10.14 17.47
C LYS A 87 -2.30 -9.56 17.33
N ALA A 88 -1.78 -9.51 16.09
CA ALA A 88 -0.44 -9.06 15.77
C ALA A 88 -0.41 -8.33 14.43
N LEU A 89 0.62 -7.48 14.27
CA LEU A 89 0.87 -6.75 13.02
C LEU A 89 1.16 -7.74 11.89
N GLY A 90 0.52 -7.59 10.75
CA GLY A 90 0.77 -8.36 9.55
C GLY A 90 2.08 -7.95 8.91
N ARG A 91 3.18 -8.51 9.41
CA ARG A 91 4.55 -8.17 9.04
C ARG A 91 5.37 -9.41 8.74
N VAL A 92 6.10 -9.38 7.63
CA VAL A 92 7.11 -10.39 7.27
C VAL A 92 8.46 -9.73 7.02
N MET A 93 9.51 -10.55 6.91
CA MET A 93 10.83 -10.13 6.45
C MET A 93 11.03 -10.61 5.02
N MET A 94 11.17 -9.69 4.08
CA MET A 94 11.49 -9.96 2.68
C MET A 94 12.93 -9.54 2.44
N ASP A 95 13.82 -10.48 2.16
CA ASP A 95 15.26 -10.23 2.00
C ASP A 95 15.88 -9.41 3.15
N GLY A 96 15.50 -9.75 4.39
CA GLY A 96 15.97 -9.05 5.59
C GLY A 96 15.36 -7.67 5.82
N LYS A 97 14.38 -7.24 5.01
CA LYS A 97 13.67 -5.96 5.17
C LYS A 97 12.21 -6.16 5.61
N PRO A 98 11.67 -5.33 6.50
CA PRO A 98 10.25 -5.41 6.89
C PRO A 98 9.31 -5.17 5.71
N ALA A 99 8.24 -5.96 5.61
CA ALA A 99 7.19 -5.77 4.61
C ALA A 99 5.81 -5.96 5.25
N ALA A 100 4.83 -5.22 4.74
CA ALA A 100 3.44 -5.30 5.20
C ALA A 100 2.68 -6.39 4.44
N VAL A 101 1.93 -7.20 5.17
CA VAL A 101 1.04 -8.23 4.59
C VAL A 101 -0.37 -7.66 4.36
N ARG A 102 -0.79 -6.67 5.16
CA ARG A 102 -2.15 -6.11 5.12
C ARG A 102 -2.17 -4.70 4.55
N ALA A 103 -3.11 -4.44 3.64
CA ALA A 103 -3.30 -3.12 3.03
C ALA A 103 -3.58 -2.01 4.06
N TYR A 104 -4.45 -2.28 5.04
CA TYR A 104 -4.79 -1.34 6.11
C TYR A 104 -3.55 -0.91 6.91
N GLU A 105 -2.76 -1.87 7.38
CA GLU A 105 -1.57 -1.59 8.20
C GLU A 105 -0.48 -0.88 7.40
N LEU A 106 -0.36 -1.17 6.09
CA LEU A 106 0.51 -0.39 5.22
C LEU A 106 0.00 1.06 5.06
N GLY A 107 -1.30 1.26 4.93
CA GLY A 107 -1.92 2.59 4.94
C GLY A 107 -1.65 3.36 6.23
N GLU A 108 -1.80 2.71 7.39
CA GLU A 108 -1.47 3.32 8.70
C GLU A 108 0.02 3.70 8.81
N TRP A 109 0.92 2.88 8.25
CA TRP A 109 2.34 3.21 8.20
C TRP A 109 2.64 4.41 7.31
N LEU A 110 1.96 4.53 6.16
CA LEU A 110 2.10 5.68 5.26
C LEU A 110 1.67 6.99 5.91
N LYS A 111 0.70 6.99 6.83
CA LYS A 111 0.33 8.18 7.62
C LYS A 111 1.46 8.74 8.47
N LEU A 112 2.50 7.94 8.77
CA LEU A 112 3.68 8.37 9.51
C LEU A 112 4.69 9.15 8.65
N GLN A 113 4.38 9.39 7.37
CA GLN A 113 5.27 10.02 6.39
C GLN A 113 6.67 9.37 6.32
N PRO A 114 6.77 8.06 6.04
CA PRO A 114 8.04 7.31 6.16
C PRO A 114 9.12 7.63 5.11
N PHE A 115 8.82 8.45 4.10
CA PHE A 115 9.79 8.87 3.09
C PHE A 115 9.46 10.27 2.53
N CYS A 116 10.49 10.95 2.02
CA CYS A 116 10.33 12.28 1.41
C CYS A 116 9.55 12.16 0.10
N GLY A 117 8.53 13.01 -0.09
CA GLY A 117 7.64 12.96 -1.26
C GLY A 117 6.26 12.37 -0.99
N LEU A 118 6.07 11.72 0.16
CA LEU A 118 4.74 11.37 0.65
C LEU A 118 4.09 12.56 1.38
N PRO A 119 2.78 12.81 1.22
CA PRO A 119 2.09 13.88 1.94
C PRO A 119 2.05 13.58 3.44
N LYS A 120 1.95 14.63 4.26
CA LYS A 120 1.84 14.50 5.72
C LYS A 120 0.56 13.78 6.15
N GLN A 121 -0.51 13.93 5.36
CA GLN A 121 -1.80 13.31 5.62
C GLN A 121 -2.38 12.79 4.30
N PRO A 122 -3.02 11.61 4.30
CA PRO A 122 -3.80 11.15 3.16
C PRO A 122 -5.11 11.95 3.04
N GLU A 123 -5.68 11.93 1.85
CA GLU A 123 -7.07 12.31 1.62
C GLU A 123 -7.98 11.10 1.84
N ASP A 124 -9.03 11.28 2.63
CA ASP A 124 -10.16 10.36 2.68
C ASP A 124 -11.08 10.64 1.48
N ILE A 125 -11.04 9.75 0.50
CA ILE A 125 -11.82 9.87 -0.74
C ILE A 125 -13.00 8.89 -0.75
N THR A 126 -13.34 8.31 0.40
CA THR A 126 -14.41 7.31 0.53
C THR A 126 -15.70 7.78 -0.12
N GLY A 127 -16.37 6.85 -0.79
CA GLY A 127 -17.60 7.12 -1.53
C GLY A 127 -17.60 6.46 -2.90
N LYS A 128 -18.79 6.31 -3.49
CA LYS A 128 -18.95 5.72 -4.83
C LYS A 128 -18.28 6.55 -5.93
N ASP A 129 -18.02 7.81 -5.65
CA ASP A 129 -17.40 8.81 -6.53
C ASP A 129 -15.87 8.93 -6.32
N TRP A 130 -15.24 8.05 -5.54
CA TRP A 130 -13.79 8.15 -5.23
C TRP A 130 -12.91 8.33 -6.47
N GLU A 131 -13.27 7.69 -7.58
CA GLU A 131 -12.48 7.70 -8.82
C GLU A 131 -12.39 9.11 -9.43
N SER A 132 -13.48 9.88 -9.38
CA SER A 132 -13.47 11.25 -9.89
C SER A 132 -12.57 12.17 -9.07
N LYS A 133 -12.42 11.89 -7.76
CA LYS A 133 -11.57 12.65 -6.82
C LYS A 133 -10.07 12.46 -7.08
N VAL A 134 -9.68 11.35 -7.72
CA VAL A 134 -8.27 11.02 -8.01
C VAL A 134 -7.93 10.99 -9.49
N LYS A 135 -8.91 11.20 -10.37
CA LYS A 135 -8.69 11.23 -11.82
C LYS A 135 -7.64 12.30 -12.18
N GLY A 136 -6.66 11.91 -13.01
CA GLY A 136 -5.55 12.75 -13.41
C GLY A 136 -4.46 12.96 -12.35
N ARG A 137 -4.63 12.43 -11.13
CA ARG A 137 -3.68 12.54 -10.03
C ARG A 137 -2.92 11.23 -9.85
N THR A 138 -1.67 11.30 -9.42
CA THR A 138 -0.83 10.12 -9.20
C THR A 138 -0.60 9.86 -7.72
N GLY A 139 -0.45 8.61 -7.31
CA GLY A 139 -0.21 8.32 -5.90
C GLY A 139 -0.38 6.86 -5.48
N ILE A 140 -0.42 6.66 -4.18
CA ILE A 140 -0.74 5.37 -3.55
C ILE A 140 -2.19 5.42 -3.09
N ILE A 141 -2.97 4.40 -3.38
CA ILE A 141 -4.38 4.31 -2.99
C ILE A 141 -4.64 3.04 -2.18
N MET A 142 -5.34 3.18 -1.07
CA MET A 142 -5.68 2.08 -0.15
C MET A 142 -7.20 2.01 0.00
N PHE A 143 -7.74 0.81 -0.18
CA PHE A 143 -9.14 0.45 -0.02
C PHE A 143 -9.26 -0.52 1.17
N HIS A 144 -10.17 -0.26 2.08
CA HIS A 144 -10.37 -1.09 3.27
C HIS A 144 -11.83 -1.51 3.47
N ALA A 145 -11.98 -2.75 3.96
CA ALA A 145 -13.21 -3.36 4.43
C ALA A 145 -14.33 -3.45 3.37
N TYR A 146 -13.98 -3.66 2.10
CA TYR A 146 -14.94 -3.85 1.00
C TYR A 146 -15.29 -5.32 0.73
N TRP A 147 -14.60 -6.27 1.37
CA TRP A 147 -14.91 -7.70 1.26
C TRP A 147 -14.55 -8.48 2.53
N THR A 148 -15.22 -9.61 2.71
CA THR A 148 -15.13 -10.48 3.89
C THR A 148 -14.15 -11.61 3.67
N ARG A 149 -13.29 -11.87 4.67
CA ARG A 149 -12.55 -13.13 4.74
C ARG A 149 -13.46 -14.26 5.23
N GLU A 150 -13.00 -15.50 5.10
CA GLU A 150 -13.69 -16.65 5.68
C GLU A 150 -13.95 -16.41 7.19
N GLY A 151 -15.19 -16.67 7.63
CA GLY A 151 -15.62 -16.40 9.01
C GLY A 151 -15.95 -14.94 9.34
N GLN A 152 -15.89 -14.01 8.38
CA GLN A 152 -16.30 -12.61 8.55
C GLN A 152 -17.70 -12.34 8.00
N THR A 153 -18.38 -11.39 8.62
CA THR A 153 -19.61 -10.77 8.15
C THR A 153 -19.30 -9.43 7.47
N ALA A 154 -20.27 -8.89 6.72
CA ALA A 154 -20.13 -7.54 6.16
C ALA A 154 -19.84 -6.47 7.23
N ALA A 155 -20.33 -6.66 8.47
CA ALA A 155 -20.10 -5.74 9.58
C ALA A 155 -18.62 -5.71 10.02
N ASN A 156 -17.92 -6.85 10.04
CA ASN A 156 -16.53 -6.96 10.48
C ASN A 156 -15.54 -7.28 9.33
N ALA A 157 -15.92 -6.98 8.09
CA ALA A 157 -15.08 -7.12 6.91
C ALA A 157 -13.72 -6.43 7.11
N SER A 158 -12.64 -7.15 6.82
CA SER A 158 -11.26 -6.66 6.95
C SER A 158 -10.48 -6.68 5.63
N GLY A 159 -11.08 -7.25 4.58
CA GLY A 159 -10.50 -7.35 3.26
C GLY A 159 -10.22 -5.97 2.65
N GLY A 160 -9.00 -5.77 2.16
CA GLY A 160 -8.54 -4.51 1.61
C GLY A 160 -7.65 -4.68 0.38
N HIS A 161 -7.29 -3.57 -0.26
CA HIS A 161 -6.34 -3.50 -1.38
C HIS A 161 -5.49 -2.25 -1.22
N ILE A 162 -4.23 -2.31 -1.64
CA ILE A 162 -3.38 -1.14 -1.73
C ILE A 162 -2.53 -1.24 -3.00
N ASP A 163 -2.43 -0.14 -3.73
CA ASP A 163 -1.76 -0.11 -5.03
C ASP A 163 -1.26 1.28 -5.40
N LEU A 164 -0.54 1.38 -6.53
CA LEU A 164 -0.24 2.64 -7.17
C LEU A 164 -1.34 3.01 -8.17
N TRP A 165 -1.70 4.29 -8.21
CA TRP A 165 -2.67 4.89 -9.12
C TRP A 165 -1.99 5.94 -9.99
N ASN A 166 -2.08 5.81 -11.33
CA ASN A 166 -1.39 6.69 -12.27
C ASN A 166 -2.25 7.83 -12.84
N GLY A 167 -3.38 8.15 -12.21
CA GLY A 167 -4.35 9.13 -12.73
C GLY A 167 -5.45 8.54 -13.60
N SER A 168 -5.31 7.28 -14.02
CA SER A 168 -6.33 6.61 -14.85
C SER A 168 -6.58 5.15 -14.44
N ARG A 169 -5.57 4.47 -13.90
CA ARG A 169 -5.65 3.05 -13.54
C ARG A 169 -4.71 2.69 -12.40
N LEU A 170 -5.01 1.55 -11.78
CA LEU A 170 -4.08 0.85 -10.89
C LEU A 170 -2.99 0.13 -11.70
N THR A 171 -1.96 -0.36 -11.02
CA THR A 171 -0.92 -1.17 -11.68
C THR A 171 -1.52 -2.46 -12.26
N ASN A 172 -1.01 -2.89 -13.43
CA ASN A 172 -1.52 -4.08 -14.11
C ASN A 172 -0.68 -5.31 -13.71
N ASN A 173 -1.30 -6.32 -13.10
CA ASN A 173 -0.62 -7.51 -12.58
C ASN A 173 -0.80 -8.74 -13.51
N GLY A 174 -0.66 -8.54 -14.83
CA GLY A 174 -0.76 -9.61 -15.83
C GLY A 174 -2.13 -9.67 -16.51
N ILE A 175 -2.12 -10.06 -17.78
CA ILE A 175 -3.10 -9.78 -18.86
C ILE A 175 -4.59 -10.05 -18.52
N ALA A 176 -4.92 -10.84 -17.50
CA ALA A 176 -6.29 -11.10 -17.05
C ALA A 176 -6.72 -10.33 -15.79
N GLY A 177 -5.83 -10.09 -14.81
CA GLY A 177 -6.23 -9.67 -13.45
C GLY A 177 -6.72 -8.23 -13.34
N THR A 178 -6.20 -7.35 -14.20
CA THR A 178 -6.57 -5.93 -14.17
C THR A 178 -7.69 -5.61 -15.16
N LEU A 179 -7.88 -6.40 -16.22
CA LEU A 179 -9.08 -6.30 -17.05
C LEU A 179 -10.31 -6.83 -16.30
N GLU A 180 -10.19 -7.90 -15.52
CA GLU A 180 -11.31 -8.42 -14.70
C GLU A 180 -11.67 -7.52 -13.51
N THR A 181 -10.69 -6.82 -12.94
CA THR A 181 -10.91 -5.86 -11.87
C THR A 181 -11.44 -4.56 -12.47
N PHE A 182 -10.78 -3.98 -13.47
CA PHE A 182 -11.12 -2.67 -14.06
C PHE A 182 -12.36 -2.67 -14.98
N ALA A 183 -12.61 -3.72 -15.78
CA ALA A 183 -13.81 -3.79 -16.64
C ALA A 183 -15.12 -3.86 -15.83
N ARG A 184 -15.06 -4.36 -14.59
CA ARG A 184 -16.19 -4.31 -13.64
C ARG A 184 -16.42 -2.92 -13.06
N PHE A 185 -15.39 -2.07 -12.98
CA PHE A 185 -15.51 -0.71 -12.44
C PHE A 185 -16.07 0.30 -13.46
N SER A 186 -15.70 0.22 -14.75
CA SER A 186 -16.07 1.27 -15.72
C SER A 186 -17.36 1.04 -16.53
N LEU A 187 -17.88 -0.20 -16.63
CA LEU A 187 -18.96 -0.54 -17.59
C LEU A 187 -20.33 -0.91 -17.00
N GLY A 188 -20.52 -0.81 -15.68
CA GLY A 188 -21.86 -0.93 -15.08
C GLY A 188 -22.57 -2.29 -15.30
N ILE A 189 -21.84 -3.37 -15.54
CA ILE A 189 -22.41 -4.70 -15.79
C ILE A 189 -23.09 -5.24 -14.52
N HIS A 190 -24.43 -5.13 -14.47
CA HIS A 190 -25.32 -5.56 -13.38
C HIS A 190 -25.94 -6.95 -13.66
N ARG A 191 -25.16 -8.03 -13.75
CA ARG A 191 -25.76 -9.37 -13.75
C ARG A 191 -24.96 -10.42 -12.95
N PRO A 192 -25.62 -11.20 -12.07
CA PRO A 192 -24.94 -11.98 -11.05
C PRO A 192 -24.67 -13.41 -11.53
N TRP A 193 -23.45 -13.90 -11.31
CA TRP A 193 -23.13 -15.33 -11.20
C TRP A 193 -21.92 -15.49 -10.26
N PRO A 194 -21.84 -16.60 -9.51
CA PRO A 194 -21.89 -16.62 -8.05
C PRO A 194 -20.61 -16.13 -7.33
N HIS A 195 -20.85 -15.41 -6.22
CA HIS A 195 -20.10 -15.32 -4.95
C HIS A 195 -18.65 -14.82 -4.82
N PHE A 196 -17.94 -14.39 -5.87
CA PHE A 196 -16.48 -14.11 -5.71
C PHE A 196 -15.96 -12.72 -6.14
N TYR A 197 -16.81 -11.71 -6.34
CA TYR A 197 -16.34 -10.39 -6.82
C TYR A 197 -16.55 -9.25 -5.82
N SER A 198 -15.47 -8.51 -5.57
CA SER A 198 -15.41 -7.42 -4.58
C SER A 198 -15.48 -6.05 -5.28
N ASP A 199 -16.51 -5.26 -4.97
CA ASP A 199 -16.66 -3.88 -5.46
C ASP A 199 -15.86 -2.91 -4.57
N LEU A 200 -14.80 -2.30 -5.09
CA LEU A 200 -13.99 -1.29 -4.39
C LEU A 200 -14.83 -0.08 -3.93
N ARG A 201 -15.96 0.23 -4.59
CA ARG A 201 -16.88 1.29 -4.17
C ARG A 201 -17.59 0.96 -2.87
N ALA A 202 -17.62 -0.31 -2.46
CA ALA A 202 -18.14 -0.75 -1.18
C ALA A 202 -17.12 -0.62 -0.03
N SER A 203 -15.95 -0.04 -0.27
CA SER A 203 -14.95 0.22 0.77
C SER A 203 -15.51 1.14 1.84
N LYS A 204 -15.32 0.75 3.10
CA LYS A 204 -15.66 1.58 4.26
C LYS A 204 -14.66 2.70 4.49
N LEU A 205 -13.47 2.57 3.90
CA LEU A 205 -12.43 3.59 3.93
C LEU A 205 -11.60 3.51 2.66
N ILE A 206 -11.38 4.65 2.02
CA ILE A 206 -10.47 4.81 0.89
C ILE A 206 -9.51 5.96 1.18
N LEU A 207 -8.22 5.67 1.28
CA LEU A 207 -7.18 6.67 1.49
C LEU A 207 -6.35 6.86 0.23
N PHE A 208 -6.14 8.11 -0.17
CA PHE A 208 -5.25 8.49 -1.25
C PHE A 208 -4.06 9.30 -0.73
N PHE A 209 -2.87 8.85 -1.08
CA PHE A 209 -1.62 9.53 -0.80
C PHE A 209 -1.07 10.03 -2.13
N GLU A 210 -1.33 11.30 -2.47
CA GLU A 210 -0.83 11.89 -3.70
C GLU A 210 0.71 11.89 -3.71
N VAL A 211 1.30 11.30 -4.75
CA VAL A 211 2.75 11.33 -5.00
C VAL A 211 2.92 11.83 -6.42
N LYS A 212 3.82 12.79 -6.63
CA LYS A 212 4.05 13.43 -7.93
C LYS A 212 5.28 12.85 -8.63
#